data_AF-A0A1I8ALK5-F1
#
_entry.id   AF-A0A1I8ALK5-F1
#
_cell.length_a   1.000
_cell.length_b   1.000
_cell.length_c   1.000
_cell.angle_alpha   90.00
_cell.angle_beta   90.00
_cell.angle_gamma   90.00
#
_symmetry.space_group_name_H-M   'P 1'
#
loop_
_entity.id
_entity.type
_entity.pdbx_description
1 polymer ?
#
loop_
_entity_poly.entity_id
_entity_poly.type
_entity_poly.pdbx_seq_one_letter_code
_entity_poly.pdbx_strand_id
1 'polypeptide(L)'
;MDKRILTMQKEILKNLLIITGFSVLVGCIPAVIYVLFAFHGNWPYAQVIVLISKLPPLNHGTFYAVFILYLFKPCRKAVVKMLMDLKSILIKALPICWSSNSTDTVVMSAINVN
;
A
#
# COMPACT_ATOMS: atom_id res chain seq x y z
N MET A 1 -4.24 -36.34 -15.67
CA MET A 1 -3.87 -35.05 -15.04
C MET A 1 -4.38 -33.92 -15.92
N ASP A 2 -5.28 -33.09 -15.41
CA ASP A 2 -5.93 -32.02 -16.17
C ASP A 2 -4.95 -30.94 -16.61
N LYS A 3 -4.82 -30.76 -17.92
CA LYS A 3 -3.91 -29.77 -18.53
C LYS A 3 -4.21 -28.33 -18.08
N ARG A 4 -5.46 -28.03 -17.70
CA ARG A 4 -5.90 -26.73 -17.15
C ARG A 4 -5.34 -26.42 -15.76
N ILE A 5 -5.23 -27.43 -14.90
CA ILE A 5 -4.72 -27.22 -13.53
C ILE A 5 -3.21 -26.92 -13.60
N LEU A 6 -2.52 -27.62 -14.50
CA LEU A 6 -1.08 -27.48 -14.72
C LEU A 6 -0.69 -26.09 -15.26
N THR A 7 -1.49 -25.52 -16.16
CA THR A 7 -1.26 -24.15 -16.66
C THR A 7 -1.52 -23.09 -15.60
N MET A 8 -2.59 -23.23 -14.80
CA MET A 8 -2.89 -22.33 -13.69
C MET A 8 -1.79 -22.33 -12.63
N GLN A 9 -1.31 -23.51 -12.22
CA GLN A 9 -0.21 -23.63 -11.26
C GLN A 9 1.10 -23.04 -11.78
N LYS A 10 1.39 -23.22 -13.08
CA LYS A 10 2.59 -22.66 -13.71
C LYS A 10 2.57 -21.13 -13.75
N GLU A 11 1.40 -20.51 -13.96
CA GLU A 11 1.26 -19.05 -13.93
C GLU A 11 1.44 -18.50 -12.50
N ILE A 12 0.88 -19.19 -11.50
CA ILE A 12 1.07 -18.83 -10.09
C ILE A 12 2.54 -18.94 -9.69
N LEU A 13 3.20 -20.04 -10.04
CA LEU A 13 4.60 -20.28 -9.71
C LEU A 13 5.52 -19.26 -10.38
N LYS A 14 5.26 -18.91 -11.65
CA LYS A 14 6.03 -17.88 -12.36
C LYS A 14 5.89 -16.52 -11.69
N ASN A 15 4.69 -16.14 -11.28
CA ASN A 15 4.50 -14.89 -10.55
C ASN A 15 5.21 -14.95 -9.20
N LEU A 16 5.07 -16.02 -8.43
CA LEU A 16 5.74 -16.18 -7.13
C LEU A 16 7.26 -16.06 -7.27
N LEU A 17 7.85 -16.69 -8.29
CA LEU A 17 9.28 -16.62 -8.57
C LEU A 17 9.76 -15.18 -8.85
N ILE A 18 8.96 -14.39 -9.58
CA ILE A 18 9.25 -12.99 -9.85
C ILE A 18 9.22 -12.15 -8.55
N ILE A 19 8.26 -12.41 -7.64
CA ILE A 19 8.19 -11.71 -6.34
C ILE A 19 9.41 -12.06 -5.49
N THR A 20 9.73 -13.34 -5.38
CA THR A 20 10.86 -13.79 -4.58
C THR A 20 12.15 -13.20 -5.13
N GLY A 21 12.35 -13.20 -6.45
CA GLY A 21 13.50 -12.57 -7.09
C GLY A 21 13.57 -11.07 -6.78
N PHE A 22 12.46 -10.34 -6.93
CA PHE A 22 12.43 -8.91 -6.66
C PHE A 22 12.64 -8.59 -5.17
N SER A 23 12.05 -9.38 -4.27
CA SER A 23 12.22 -9.23 -2.82
C SER A 23 13.66 -9.49 -2.40
N VAL A 24 14.31 -10.50 -2.98
CA VAL A 24 15.73 -10.79 -2.75
C VAL A 24 16.59 -9.63 -3.26
N LEU A 25 16.31 -9.08 -4.44
CA LEU A 25 17.06 -7.93 -4.96
C LEU A 25 16.87 -6.68 -4.09
N VAL A 26 15.63 -6.35 -3.72
CA VAL A 26 15.33 -5.19 -2.86
C VAL A 26 15.90 -5.36 -1.45
N GLY A 27 16.03 -6.57 -0.93
CA GLY A 27 16.69 -6.83 0.35
C GLY A 27 18.23 -6.83 0.24
N CYS A 28 18.79 -7.51 -0.76
CA CYS A 28 20.23 -7.66 -0.94
C CYS A 28 20.91 -6.37 -1.37
N ILE A 29 20.31 -5.56 -2.26
CA ILE A 29 20.96 -4.36 -2.78
C ILE A 29 21.26 -3.35 -1.65
N PRO A 30 20.28 -2.97 -0.80
CA PRO A 30 20.55 -2.10 0.37
C PRO A 30 21.51 -2.76 1.35
N ALA A 31 21.39 -4.07 1.62
CA ALA A 31 22.27 -4.76 2.55
C ALA A 31 23.74 -4.73 2.10
N VAL A 32 24.01 -4.96 0.80
CA VAL A 32 25.37 -4.89 0.23
C VAL A 32 25.89 -3.45 0.28
N ILE A 33 25.08 -2.46 -0.07
CA ILE A 33 25.44 -1.04 0.04
C ILE A 33 25.77 -0.66 1.48
N TYR A 34 24.96 -1.11 2.44
CA TYR A 34 25.18 -0.86 3.86
C TYR A 34 26.52 -1.42 4.32
N VAL A 35 26.83 -2.68 3.99
CA VAL A 35 28.10 -3.32 4.37
C VAL A 35 29.28 -2.59 3.75
N LEU A 36 29.22 -2.26 2.46
CA LEU A 36 30.29 -1.52 1.77
C LEU A 36 30.58 -0.16 2.41
N PHE A 37 29.55 0.63 2.70
CA PHE A 37 29.70 1.95 3.30
C PHE A 37 30.02 1.91 4.81
N ALA A 38 29.59 0.86 5.52
CA ALA A 38 29.98 0.65 6.92
C ALA A 38 31.48 0.29 7.05
N PHE A 39 32.01 -0.50 6.11
CA PHE A 39 33.46 -0.80 6.08
C PHE A 39 34.31 0.38 5.61
N HIS A 40 33.79 1.20 4.68
CA HIS A 40 34.45 2.42 4.19
C HIS A 40 33.86 3.70 4.84
N GLY A 41 33.79 3.72 6.17
CA GLY A 41 33.16 4.81 6.94
C GLY A 41 33.79 6.21 6.80
N ASN A 42 34.96 6.33 6.15
CA ASN A 42 35.64 7.60 5.90
C ASN A 42 35.14 8.35 4.65
N TRP A 43 34.20 7.79 3.89
CA TRP A 43 33.67 8.47 2.72
C TRP A 43 32.72 9.60 3.13
N PRO A 44 32.80 10.79 2.49
CA PRO A 44 31.83 11.85 2.72
C PRO A 44 30.43 11.32 2.38
N TYR A 45 29.44 11.63 3.20
CA TYR A 45 28.05 11.13 3.13
C TYR A 45 27.83 9.66 3.50
N ALA A 46 28.82 8.90 3.98
CA ALA A 46 28.65 7.50 4.39
C ALA A 46 27.50 7.30 5.41
N GLN A 47 27.38 8.20 6.40
CA GLN A 47 26.30 8.16 7.38
C GLN A 47 24.91 8.36 6.76
N VAL A 48 24.78 9.27 5.80
CA VAL A 48 23.52 9.55 5.11
C VAL A 48 23.09 8.35 4.27
N ILE A 49 24.03 7.76 3.53
CA ILE A 49 23.80 6.60 2.67
C ILE A 49 23.43 5.37 3.52
N VAL A 50 24.11 5.17 4.66
CA VAL A 50 23.79 4.12 5.62
C VAL A 50 22.39 4.28 6.20
N LEU A 51 21.97 5.51 6.54
CA LEU A 51 20.63 5.80 7.05
C LEU A 51 19.56 5.50 6.00
N ILE A 52 19.79 5.95 4.76
CA ILE A 52 18.88 5.71 3.63
C ILE A 52 18.78 4.21 3.34
N SER A 53 19.89 3.49 3.38
CA SER A 53 19.93 2.04 3.17
C SER A 53 19.21 1.24 4.28
N LYS A 54 19.04 1.83 5.47
CA LYS A 54 18.28 1.23 6.58
C LYS A 54 16.77 1.38 6.46
N LEU A 55 16.27 2.34 5.66
CA LEU A 55 14.83 2.59 5.49
C LEU A 55 14.06 1.44 4.81
N PRO A 56 14.57 0.78 3.74
CA PRO A 56 13.89 -0.34 3.11
C PRO A 56 13.73 -1.57 4.02
N PRO A 57 14.77 -2.04 4.75
CA PRO A 57 14.62 -3.15 5.70
C PRO A 57 13.62 -2.84 6.83
N LEU A 58 13.62 -1.61 7.34
CA LEU A 58 12.73 -1.21 8.43
C LEU A 58 11.24 -1.19 7.98
N ASN A 59 11.00 -0.88 6.71
CA ASN A 59 9.67 -0.87 6.11
C ASN A 59 9.39 -2.11 5.24
N HIS A 60 10.17 -3.19 5.40
CA HIS A 60 10.11 -4.36 4.52
C HIS A 60 8.68 -4.94 4.44
N GLY A 61 7.93 -4.91 5.55
CA GLY A 61 6.54 -5.37 5.59
C GLY A 61 5.61 -4.65 4.61
N THR A 62 5.72 -3.32 4.52
CA THR A 62 4.86 -2.51 3.63
C THR A 62 5.22 -2.73 2.17
N PHE A 63 6.52 -2.77 1.84
CA PHE A 63 6.96 -3.08 0.48
C PHE A 63 6.51 -4.48 0.06
N TYR A 64 6.68 -5.48 0.93
CA TYR A 64 6.28 -6.85 0.66
C TYR A 64 4.77 -6.97 0.44
N ALA A 65 3.95 -6.26 1.23
CA ALA A 65 2.50 -6.22 1.07
C ALA A 65 2.07 -5.64 -0.29
N VAL A 66 2.66 -4.51 -0.70
CA VAL A 66 2.38 -3.88 -2.01
C VAL A 66 2.79 -4.81 -3.17
N PHE A 67 3.93 -5.48 -3.06
CA PHE A 67 4.41 -6.42 -4.07
C PHE A 67 3.50 -7.64 -4.23
N ILE A 68 3.05 -8.22 -3.11
CA ILE A 68 2.07 -9.32 -3.12
C ILE A 68 0.76 -8.88 -3.77
N LEU A 69 0.24 -7.70 -3.40
CA LEU A 69 -0.99 -7.17 -3.97
C LEU A 69 -0.90 -6.91 -5.48
N TYR A 70 0.25 -6.41 -5.95
CA TYR A 70 0.45 -6.09 -7.36
C TYR A 70 0.55 -7.35 -8.25
N LEU A 71 1.24 -8.39 -7.78
CA LEU A 71 1.65 -9.50 -8.63
C LEU A 71 0.69 -10.70 -8.62
N PHE A 72 -0.03 -10.93 -7.53
CA PHE A 72 -1.04 -11.99 -7.52
C PHE A 72 -2.31 -11.49 -8.24
N LYS A 73 -2.46 -11.83 -9.52
CA LYS A 73 -3.69 -11.65 -10.32
C LYS A 73 -4.98 -11.97 -9.53
N PRO A 74 -5.11 -13.12 -8.83
CA PRO A 74 -6.31 -13.41 -8.04
C PRO A 74 -6.45 -12.50 -6.82
N CYS A 75 -5.34 -12.11 -6.19
CA CYS A 75 -5.35 -11.21 -5.04
C CYS A 75 -5.76 -9.79 -5.46
N ARG A 76 -5.23 -9.27 -6.57
CA ARG A 76 -5.67 -7.99 -7.17
C ARG A 76 -7.17 -8.01 -7.52
N LYS A 77 -7.68 -9.12 -8.02
CA LYS A 77 -9.12 -9.26 -8.34
C LYS A 77 -9.99 -9.28 -7.08
N ALA A 78 -9.53 -9.92 -6.01
CA ALA A 78 -10.19 -9.90 -4.71
C ALA A 78 -10.16 -8.51 -4.06
N VAL A 79 -9.01 -7.83 -4.12
CA VAL A 79 -8.81 -6.49 -3.57
C VAL A 79 -9.65 -5.47 -4.32
N VAL A 80 -9.70 -5.51 -5.65
CA VAL A 80 -10.57 -4.64 -6.45
C VAL A 80 -12.04 -4.87 -6.11
N LYS A 81 -12.48 -6.13 -5.92
CA LYS A 81 -13.83 -6.42 -5.45
C LYS A 81 -14.11 -5.81 -4.07
N MET A 82 -13.21 -6.05 -3.11
CA MET A 82 -13.32 -5.46 -1.77
C MET A 82 -13.33 -3.93 -1.83
N LEU A 83 -12.54 -3.31 -2.71
CA LEU A 83 -12.49 -1.87 -2.89
C LEU A 83 -13.77 -1.31 -3.51
N MET A 84 -14.36 -2.04 -4.46
CA MET A 84 -15.65 -1.67 -5.05
C MET A 84 -16.79 -1.81 -4.05
N ASP A 85 -16.79 -2.88 -3.25
CA ASP A 85 -17.76 -3.08 -2.17
C ASP A 85 -17.60 -1.98 -1.10
N LEU A 86 -16.36 -1.69 -0.68
CA LEU A 86 -16.07 -0.62 0.27
C LEU A 86 -16.46 0.75 -0.27
N LYS A 87 -16.18 1.05 -1.55
CA LYS A 87 -16.60 2.31 -2.20
C LYS A 87 -18.13 2.40 -2.23
N SER A 88 -18.83 1.31 -2.51
CA SER A 88 -20.29 1.27 -2.53
C SER A 88 -20.89 1.51 -1.14
N ILE A 89 -20.26 0.97 -0.09
CA ILE A 89 -20.66 1.16 1.31
C ILE A 89 -20.35 2.59 1.75
N LEU A 90 -19.18 3.11 1.39
CA LEU A 90 -18.75 4.47 1.73
C LEU A 90 -19.64 5.52 1.05
N ILE A 91 -20.00 5.34 -0.22
CA ILE A 91 -20.93 6.20 -0.95
C ILE A 91 -22.34 6.12 -0.33
N LYS A 92 -22.78 4.94 0.14
CA LYS A 92 -24.06 4.77 0.84
C LYS A 92 -24.07 5.33 2.26
N ALA A 93 -22.91 5.41 2.91
CA ALA A 93 -22.75 5.96 4.27
C ALA A 93 -22.51 7.48 4.27
N LEU A 94 -22.00 8.05 3.17
CA LEU A 94 -21.76 9.49 3.02
C LEU A 94 -23.01 10.39 3.15
N PRO A 95 -24.25 10.03 2.73
CA PRO A 95 -25.38 10.94 2.80
C PRO A 95 -25.92 11.15 4.23
N ILE A 96 -25.42 10.42 5.24
CA ILE A 96 -25.92 10.53 6.62
C ILE A 96 -25.22 11.67 7.41
N CYS A 97 -24.05 12.15 6.98
CA CYS A 97 -23.30 13.18 7.71
C CYS A 97 -23.36 14.61 7.12
N TRP A 98 -24.09 14.85 6.02
CA TRP A 98 -24.12 16.17 5.35
C TRP A 98 -25.47 16.90 5.44
N SER A 99 -26.34 16.54 6.39
CA SER A 99 -27.61 17.26 6.64
C SER A 99 -27.73 17.73 8.09
N SER A 100 -26.78 18.54 8.55
CA SER A 100 -26.97 19.34 9.76
C SER A 100 -26.12 20.60 9.66
N ASN A 101 -26.68 21.65 9.05
CA ASN A 101 -26.30 23.07 9.21
C ASN A 101 -27.03 23.90 8.14
N SER A 102 -28.33 24.25 8.34
CA SER A 102 -28.97 25.38 7.62
C SER A 102 -30.41 25.74 8.07
N THR A 103 -30.79 25.62 9.35
CA THR A 103 -32.17 26.02 9.72
C THR A 103 -32.41 26.64 11.11
N ASP A 104 -31.39 27.10 11.84
CA ASP A 104 -31.64 27.73 13.16
C ASP A 104 -31.40 29.25 13.24
N THR A 105 -31.00 29.92 12.15
CA THR A 105 -30.71 31.37 12.20
C THR A 105 -31.82 32.29 11.67
N VAL A 106 -32.91 31.77 11.09
CA VAL A 106 -33.95 32.64 10.49
C VAL A 106 -35.13 32.92 11.44
N VAL A 107 -35.32 32.15 12.51
CA VAL A 107 -36.51 32.29 13.38
C VAL A 107 -36.33 33.34 14.50
N MET A 108 -35.11 33.80 14.79
CA MET A 108 -34.89 34.76 15.90
C MET A 108 -34.95 36.25 15.54
N SER A 109 -35.13 36.66 14.28
CA SER A 109 -35.26 38.11 13.94
C SER A 109 -36.71 38.61 13.77
N ALA A 110 -37.71 37.75 13.91
CA ALA A 110 -39.13 38.14 13.74
C ALA A 110 -39.81 38.59 15.05
N ILE A 111 -39.10 38.64 16.18
CA ILE A 111 -39.62 39.15 17.45
C ILE A 111 -38.82 40.39 17.86
N ASN A 112 -38.93 41.46 17.07
CA ASN A 112 -38.67 42.81 17.54
C ASN A 112 -39.62 43.79 16.85
N VAL A 113 -40.89 43.69 17.23
CA VAL A 113 -41.88 44.76 17.09
C VAL A 113 -42.62 44.81 18.42
N ASN A 114 -42.12 45.62 19.35
CA ASN A 114 -42.92 46.57 20.13
C ASN A 114 -42.00 47.50 20.93
#